data_AF-A0A6N6MDL9-F1
#
_entry.id   AF-A0A6N6MDL9-F1
#
_cell.length_a   1.000
_cell.length_b   1.000
_cell.length_c   1.000
_cell.angle_alpha   90.00
_cell.angle_beta   90.00
_cell.angle_gamma   90.00
#
_symmetry.space_group_name_H-M   'P 1'
#
loop_
_entity.id
_entity.type
_entity.pdbx_description
1 polymer ?
#
loop_
_entity_poly.entity_id
_entity_poly.type
_entity_poly.pdbx_seq_one_letter_code
_entity_poly.pdbx_strand_id
1 'polypeptide(L)'
;MIEKNSQEIANEILLKRKIEKSLNKLKIAQLIFIIIGAINIVTAIGIYLYSNKLDSHNPLHTVLIESLIMVSIVSLIIGIIYLVSSAFIKKYPQPIIWTGITIILAKFIYSLYRSGYRFEIGSEFILNILCLIGLGYALYSYYQYKQLIADK
;
A
#
# COMPACT_ATOMS: atom_id res chain seq x y z
N MET A 1 -18.19 -40.54 -25.77
CA MET A 1 -17.62 -39.42 -26.56
C MET A 1 -18.16 -38.05 -26.14
N ILE A 2 -19.34 -37.94 -25.51
CA ILE A 2 -19.92 -36.69 -24.99
C ILE A 2 -19.23 -36.19 -23.71
N GLU A 3 -18.81 -37.10 -22.81
CA GLU A 3 -18.18 -36.74 -21.51
C GLU A 3 -16.86 -35.96 -21.64
N LYS A 4 -16.07 -36.22 -22.68
CA LYS A 4 -14.79 -35.54 -22.93
C LYS A 4 -14.98 -34.03 -23.16
N ASN A 5 -16.04 -33.69 -23.90
CA ASN A 5 -16.37 -32.30 -24.24
C ASN A 5 -16.95 -31.56 -23.01
N SER A 6 -17.73 -32.25 -22.18
CA SER A 6 -18.24 -31.70 -20.92
C SER A 6 -17.13 -31.46 -19.88
N GLN A 7 -16.11 -32.32 -19.83
CA GLN A 7 -14.94 -32.14 -18.95
C GLN A 7 -14.02 -31.01 -19.39
N GLU A 8 -13.79 -30.81 -20.69
CA GLU A 8 -13.04 -29.66 -21.21
C GLU A 8 -13.73 -28.34 -20.87
N ILE A 9 -15.04 -28.24 -21.09
CA ILE A 9 -15.84 -27.05 -20.74
C ILE A 9 -15.82 -26.79 -19.22
N ALA A 10 -15.97 -27.84 -18.40
CA ALA A 10 -15.91 -27.72 -16.95
C ALA A 10 -14.53 -27.23 -16.47
N ASN A 11 -13.45 -27.71 -17.09
CA ASN A 11 -12.08 -27.29 -16.80
C ASN A 11 -11.84 -25.84 -17.19
N GLU A 12 -12.33 -25.39 -18.34
CA GLU A 12 -12.23 -23.97 -18.75
C GLU A 12 -12.98 -23.04 -17.79
N ILE A 13 -14.19 -23.40 -17.38
CA ILE A 13 -14.98 -22.62 -16.41
C ILE A 13 -14.25 -22.55 -15.05
N LEU A 14 -13.69 -23.67 -14.59
CA LEU A 14 -12.88 -23.71 -13.36
C LEU A 14 -11.63 -22.84 -13.46
N LEU A 15 -10.92 -22.88 -14.58
CA LEU A 15 -9.72 -22.07 -14.81
C LEU A 15 -10.06 -20.58 -14.82
N LYS A 16 -11.12 -20.18 -15.53
CA LYS A 16 -11.60 -18.79 -15.58
C LYS A 16 -11.98 -18.26 -14.19
N ARG A 17 -12.67 -19.07 -13.38
CA ARG A 17 -13.00 -18.71 -11.98
C ARG A 17 -11.74 -18.57 -11.11
N LYS A 18 -10.73 -19.44 -11.28
CA LYS A 18 -9.46 -19.35 -10.54
C LYS A 18 -8.68 -18.07 -10.91
N ILE A 19 -8.67 -17.70 -12.19
CA ILE A 19 -8.06 -16.46 -12.68
C ILE A 19 -8.76 -15.24 -12.08
N GLU A 20 -10.08 -15.18 -12.15
CA GLU A 20 -10.88 -14.07 -11.61
C GLU A 20 -10.70 -13.92 -10.09
N LYS A 21 -10.68 -15.04 -9.36
CA LYS A 21 -10.40 -15.05 -7.92
C LYS A 21 -9.01 -14.49 -7.62
N SER A 22 -8.00 -14.81 -8.42
CA SER A 22 -6.63 -14.31 -8.23
C SER A 22 -6.51 -12.81 -8.55
N LEU A 23 -7.20 -12.34 -9.59
CA LEU A 23 -7.30 -10.91 -9.92
C LEU A 23 -8.00 -10.10 -8.82
N ASN A 24 -9.05 -10.65 -8.19
CA ASN A 24 -9.70 -10.01 -7.05
C ASN A 24 -8.76 -9.84 -5.85
N LYS A 25 -7.80 -10.76 -5.64
CA LYS A 25 -6.81 -10.64 -4.58
C LYS A 25 -5.76 -9.55 -4.87
N LEU A 26 -5.47 -9.22 -6.13
CA LEU A 26 -4.64 -8.07 -6.49
C LEU A 26 -5.30 -6.72 -6.12
N LYS A 27 -6.64 -6.68 -6.08
CA LYS A 27 -7.37 -5.49 -5.59
C LYS A 27 -7.08 -5.20 -4.12
N ILE A 28 -6.65 -6.20 -3.32
CA ILE A 28 -6.26 -5.99 -1.92
C ILE A 28 -5.02 -5.09 -1.86
N ALA A 29 -4.00 -5.35 -2.69
CA ALA A 29 -2.84 -4.47 -2.76
C ALA A 29 -3.23 -3.07 -3.26
N GLN A 30 -4.12 -3.00 -4.26
CA GLN A 30 -4.65 -1.72 -4.72
C GLN A 30 -5.30 -0.91 -3.58
N LEU A 31 -6.12 -1.58 -2.78
CA LEU A 31 -6.81 -0.99 -1.63
C LEU A 31 -5.82 -0.53 -0.55
N ILE A 32 -4.80 -1.34 -0.24
CA ILE A 32 -3.75 -0.97 0.73
C ILE A 32 -3.05 0.32 0.31
N PHE A 33 -2.64 0.43 -0.96
CA PHE A 33 -2.02 1.65 -1.48
C PHE A 33 -2.97 2.86 -1.44
N ILE A 34 -4.27 2.66 -1.71
CA ILE A 34 -5.27 3.73 -1.60
C ILE A 34 -5.40 4.20 -0.15
N ILE A 35 -5.51 3.27 0.81
CA ILE A 35 -5.64 3.60 2.23
C ILE A 35 -4.40 4.36 2.71
N ILE A 36 -3.19 3.89 2.40
CA ILE A 36 -1.94 4.56 2.77
C ILE A 36 -1.89 5.96 2.12
N GLY A 37 -2.25 6.07 0.84
CA GLY A 37 -2.30 7.35 0.14
C GLY A 37 -3.26 8.34 0.79
N ALA A 38 -4.48 7.90 1.09
CA ALA A 38 -5.51 8.70 1.74
C ALA A 38 -5.09 9.18 3.14
N ILE A 39 -4.51 8.30 3.96
CA ILE A 39 -4.01 8.67 5.30
C ILE A 39 -2.95 9.77 5.19
N ASN A 40 -2.01 9.66 4.25
CA ASN A 40 -0.96 10.67 4.05
C ASN A 40 -1.55 12.01 3.60
N ILE A 41 -2.54 12.01 2.71
CA ILE A 41 -3.21 13.25 2.26
C ILE A 41 -3.98 13.91 3.41
N VAL A 42 -4.76 13.14 4.17
CA VAL A 42 -5.50 13.65 5.33
C VAL A 42 -4.54 14.22 6.38
N THR A 43 -3.43 13.52 6.62
CA THR A 43 -2.38 13.99 7.55
C THR A 43 -1.74 15.28 7.05
N ALA A 44 -1.41 15.38 5.76
CA ALA A 44 -0.86 16.59 5.16
C ALA A 44 -1.79 17.80 5.33
N ILE A 45 -3.08 17.61 5.02
CA ILE A 45 -4.10 18.66 5.19
C ILE A 45 -4.21 19.05 6.66
N GLY A 46 -4.28 18.07 7.58
CA GLY A 46 -4.36 18.32 9.01
C GLY A 46 -3.18 19.14 9.55
N ILE A 47 -1.94 18.76 9.16
CA ILE A 47 -0.72 19.47 9.55
C ILE A 47 -0.71 20.91 9.01
N TYR A 48 -1.11 21.10 7.76
CA TYR A 48 -1.18 22.42 7.14
C TYR A 48 -2.23 23.34 7.79
N LEU A 49 -3.41 22.79 8.07
CA LEU A 49 -4.46 23.53 8.78
C LEU A 49 -4.03 23.87 10.21
N TYR A 50 -3.27 22.99 10.86
CA TYR A 50 -2.72 23.24 12.19
C TYR A 50 -1.65 24.34 12.16
N SER A 51 -0.73 24.33 11.19
CA SER A 51 0.29 25.38 11.07
C SER A 51 -0.33 26.77 10.89
N ASN A 52 -1.44 26.86 10.15
CA ASN A 52 -2.13 28.14 9.92
C ASN A 52 -2.86 28.70 11.17
N LYS A 53 -2.98 27.92 12.24
CA LYS A 53 -3.55 28.40 13.52
C LYS A 53 -2.49 28.91 14.51
N LEU A 54 -1.21 28.71 14.21
CA LEU A 54 -0.14 29.16 15.08
C LEU A 54 0.11 30.66 14.90
N ASP A 55 0.39 31.34 16.00
CA ASP A 55 0.69 32.78 16.00
C ASP A 55 2.04 33.05 15.31
N SER A 56 2.03 33.77 14.19
CA SER A 56 3.21 34.09 13.40
C SER A 56 4.08 35.20 13.99
N HIS A 57 3.62 35.88 15.04
CA HIS A 57 4.38 36.93 15.72
C HIS A 57 5.35 36.39 16.77
N ASN A 58 5.22 35.12 17.15
CA ASN A 58 6.19 34.45 18.01
C ASN A 58 7.28 33.78 17.14
N PRO A 59 8.56 34.18 17.25
CA PRO A 59 9.64 33.65 16.40
C PRO A 59 9.84 32.12 16.54
N LEU A 60 9.52 31.56 17.71
CA LEU A 60 9.54 30.11 17.94
C LEU A 60 8.42 29.40 17.15
N HIS A 61 7.25 30.03 17.05
CA HIS A 61 6.15 29.52 16.22
C HIS A 61 6.43 29.68 14.73
N THR A 62 7.12 30.74 14.29
CA THR A 62 7.48 30.93 12.89
C THR A 62 8.32 29.76 12.35
N VAL A 63 9.35 29.34 13.08
CA VAL A 63 10.18 28.18 12.71
C VAL A 63 9.37 26.88 12.70
N LEU A 64 8.45 26.73 13.66
CA LEU A 64 7.56 25.58 13.74
C LEU A 64 6.58 25.55 12.54
N ILE A 65 6.01 26.69 12.15
CA ILE A 65 5.11 26.82 11.00
C ILE A 65 5.82 26.36 9.72
N GLU A 66 7.02 26.87 9.44
CA GLU A 66 7.79 26.49 8.25
C GLU A 66 8.08 24.98 8.21
N SER A 67 8.47 24.43 9.36
CA SER A 67 8.72 22.99 9.51
C SER A 67 7.46 22.15 9.26
N LEU A 68 6.31 22.56 9.83
CA LEU A 68 5.03 21.88 9.64
C LEU A 68 4.55 21.96 8.19
N ILE A 69 4.71 23.12 7.53
CA ILE A 69 4.37 23.28 6.11
C ILE A 69 5.23 22.32 5.26
N MET A 70 6.53 22.24 5.53
CA MET A 70 7.42 21.33 4.79
C MET A 70 7.01 19.87 4.98
N VAL A 71 6.71 19.46 6.22
CA VAL A 71 6.22 18.10 6.52
C VAL A 71 4.88 17.81 5.84
N SER A 72 3.98 18.79 5.79
CA SER A 72 2.70 18.68 5.08
C SER A 72 2.92 18.44 3.58
N ILE A 73 3.77 19.24 2.92
CA ILE A 73 4.07 19.09 1.49
C ILE A 73 4.66 17.70 1.20
N VAL A 74 5.65 17.26 1.99
CA VAL A 74 6.26 15.93 1.82
C VAL A 74 5.21 14.83 1.98
N SER A 75 4.34 14.94 3.00
CA SER A 75 3.26 13.97 3.23
C SER A 75 2.27 13.93 2.07
N LEU A 76 1.93 15.10 1.50
CA LEU A 76 1.04 15.19 0.34
C LEU A 76 1.65 14.49 -0.89
N ILE A 77 2.93 14.74 -1.19
CA ILE A 77 3.66 14.12 -2.29
C ILE A 77 3.68 12.60 -2.13
N ILE A 78 4.01 12.11 -0.93
CA ILE A 78 4.00 10.68 -0.62
C ILE A 78 2.59 10.10 -0.85
N GLY A 79 1.55 10.78 -0.37
CA GLY A 79 0.16 10.36 -0.58
C GLY A 79 -0.21 10.21 -2.05
N ILE A 80 0.18 11.18 -2.88
CA ILE A 80 -0.01 11.14 -4.34
C ILE A 80 0.75 9.96 -4.96
N ILE A 81 2.01 9.74 -4.59
CA ILE A 81 2.81 8.61 -5.10
C ILE A 81 2.13 7.27 -4.82
N TYR A 82 1.57 7.08 -3.62
CA TYR A 82 0.83 5.86 -3.27
C TYR A 82 -0.44 5.70 -4.12
N LEU A 83 -1.21 6.76 -4.34
CA LEU A 83 -2.41 6.72 -5.19
C LEU A 83 -2.07 6.44 -6.66
N VAL A 84 -1.03 7.07 -7.18
CA VAL A 84 -0.55 6.83 -8.55
C VAL A 84 -0.08 5.38 -8.69
N SER A 85 0.71 4.89 -7.73
CA SER A 85 1.17 3.49 -7.70
C SER A 85 -0.02 2.50 -7.66
N SER A 86 -1.08 2.82 -6.92
CA SER A 86 -2.32 2.03 -6.92
C SER A 86 -2.95 1.95 -8.31
N ALA A 87 -3.00 3.05 -9.07
CA ALA A 87 -3.54 3.04 -10.43
C ALA A 87 -2.70 2.16 -11.38
N PHE A 88 -1.37 2.14 -11.21
CA PHE A 88 -0.46 1.34 -12.03
C PHE A 88 -0.36 -0.14 -11.64
N ILE A 89 -0.96 -0.56 -10.52
CA ILE A 89 -0.84 -1.93 -10.02
C ILE A 89 -1.34 -2.99 -11.00
N LYS A 90 -2.32 -2.65 -11.85
CA LYS A 90 -2.80 -3.55 -12.91
C LYS A 90 -1.76 -3.79 -13.99
N LYS A 91 -0.93 -2.77 -14.29
CA LYS A 91 0.09 -2.83 -15.34
C LYS A 91 1.38 -3.45 -14.84
N TYR A 92 1.79 -3.10 -13.61
CA TYR A 92 3.06 -3.54 -13.03
C TYR A 92 2.89 -4.08 -11.60
N PRO A 93 2.09 -5.15 -11.39
CA PRO A 93 1.72 -5.63 -10.05
C PRO A 93 2.93 -6.02 -9.20
N GLN A 94 3.84 -6.83 -9.74
CA GLN A 94 5.01 -7.32 -9.00
C GLN A 94 5.93 -6.21 -8.49
N PRO A 95 6.48 -5.31 -9.33
CA PRO A 95 7.39 -4.28 -8.84
C PRO A 95 6.70 -3.31 -7.86
N ILE A 96 5.41 -3.01 -8.07
CA ILE A 96 4.66 -2.12 -7.18
C ILE A 96 4.46 -2.77 -5.81
N ILE A 97 4.03 -4.04 -5.76
CA ILE A 97 3.86 -4.76 -4.49
C ILE A 97 5.19 -4.88 -3.74
N TRP A 98 6.28 -5.21 -4.44
CA TRP A 98 7.62 -5.27 -3.84
C TRP A 98 8.07 -3.92 -3.30
N THR A 99 7.84 -2.84 -4.03
CA THR A 99 8.13 -1.47 -3.58
C THR A 99 7.39 -1.16 -2.28
N GLY A 100 6.10 -1.52 -2.20
CA GLY A 100 5.31 -1.36 -0.97
C GLY A 100 5.87 -2.15 0.21
N ILE A 101 6.24 -3.42 -0.01
CA ILE A 101 6.87 -4.26 1.03
C ILE A 101 8.18 -3.62 1.52
N THR A 102 9.06 -3.22 0.59
CA THR A 102 10.36 -2.61 0.92
C THR A 102 10.19 -1.34 1.72
N ILE A 103 9.25 -0.46 1.35
CA ILE A 103 9.02 0.79 2.09
C ILE A 103 8.53 0.52 3.51
N ILE A 104 7.61 -0.42 3.70
CA ILE A 104 7.11 -0.76 5.04
C ILE A 104 8.22 -1.39 5.90
N LEU A 105 9.05 -2.26 5.32
CA LEU A 105 10.21 -2.82 6.03
C LEU A 105 11.23 -1.73 6.42
N ALA A 106 11.51 -0.79 5.52
CA ALA A 106 12.38 0.34 5.81
C ALA A 106 11.82 1.19 6.97
N LYS A 107 10.50 1.40 7.01
CA LYS A 107 9.84 2.08 8.15
C LYS A 107 10.01 1.31 9.47
N PHE A 108 9.88 -0.02 9.46
CA PHE A 108 10.14 -0.83 10.65
C PHE A 108 11.57 -0.68 11.15
N ILE A 109 12.55 -0.80 10.24
CA ILE A 109 13.97 -0.69 10.59
C ILE A 109 14.27 0.70 11.17
N TYR A 110 13.76 1.76 10.52
CA TYR A 110 13.94 3.13 11.00
C TYR A 110 13.29 3.36 12.36
N SER A 111 12.08 2.86 12.57
CA SER A 111 11.37 2.97 13.86
C SER A 111 12.15 2.27 14.98
N LEU A 112 12.60 1.03 14.75
CA LEU A 112 13.43 0.27 15.69
C LEU A 112 14.75 0.97 16.01
N TYR A 113 15.41 1.54 15.01
CA TYR A 113 16.63 2.30 15.20
C TYR A 113 16.39 3.54 16.07
N ARG A 114 15.35 4.32 15.77
CA ARG A 114 15.01 5.55 16.49
C ARG A 114 14.59 5.29 17.95
N SER A 115 13.91 4.17 18.21
CA SER A 115 13.49 3.80 19.57
C SER A 115 14.61 3.19 20.43
N GLY A 116 15.84 3.11 19.91
CA GLY A 116 16.96 2.45 20.60
C GLY A 116 16.73 0.96 20.79
N TYR A 117 16.15 0.30 19.79
CA TYR A 117 15.77 -1.13 19.79
C TYR A 117 14.69 -1.50 20.82
N ARG A 118 13.95 -0.52 21.35
CA ARG A 118 12.76 -0.79 22.15
C ARG A 118 11.57 -1.00 21.22
N PHE A 119 10.87 -2.12 21.39
CA PHE A 119 9.63 -2.38 20.65
C PHE A 119 8.49 -1.56 21.26
N GLU A 120 8.27 -0.35 20.75
CA GLU A 120 7.07 0.42 21.04
C GLU A 120 5.93 -0.07 20.14
N ILE A 121 5.02 -0.86 20.70
CA ILE A 121 3.85 -1.39 19.98
C ILE A 121 2.77 -0.30 19.94
N GLY A 122 2.89 0.59 18.95
CA GLY A 122 1.86 1.59 18.62
C GLY A 122 0.87 1.09 17.56
N SER A 123 -0.21 1.84 17.35
CA SER A 123 -1.19 1.57 16.28
C SER A 123 -0.58 1.58 14.88
N GLU A 124 0.44 2.42 14.65
CA GLU A 124 1.19 2.46 13.38
C GLU A 124 1.94 1.14 13.11
N PHE A 125 2.49 0.52 14.16
CA PHE A 125 3.17 -0.77 14.07
C PHE A 125 2.21 -1.88 13.63
N ILE A 126 1.03 -1.95 14.25
CA ILE A 126 -0.01 -2.92 13.91
C ILE A 126 -0.48 -2.72 12.46
N LEU A 127 -0.74 -1.47 12.06
CA LEU A 127 -1.15 -1.15 10.70
C LEU A 127 -0.11 -1.60 9.67
N ASN A 128 1.17 -1.34 9.93
CA ASN A 128 2.26 -1.75 9.05
C ASN A 128 2.35 -3.29 8.92
N ILE A 129 2.11 -4.05 9.99
CA ILE A 129 2.04 -5.53 9.92
C ILE A 129 0.87 -5.97 9.04
N LEU A 130 -0.32 -5.42 9.25
CA LEU A 130 -1.51 -5.78 8.47
C LEU A 130 -1.29 -5.48 6.97
N CYS A 131 -0.66 -4.34 6.66
CA CYS A 131 -0.27 -4.00 5.29
C CYS A 131 0.74 -4.99 4.71
N LEU A 132 1.76 -5.42 5.47
CA LEU A 132 2.72 -6.43 5.00
C LEU A 132 2.04 -7.78 4.71
N ILE A 133 1.16 -8.25 5.60
CA ILE A 133 0.42 -9.50 5.39
C ILE A 133 -0.44 -9.40 4.13
N GLY A 134 -1.17 -8.29 3.97
CA GLY A 134 -2.02 -8.07 2.79
C GLY A 134 -1.22 -7.98 1.48
N LEU A 135 -0.07 -7.30 1.49
CA LEU A 135 0.82 -7.23 0.33
C LEU A 135 1.47 -8.58 0.00
N GLY A 136 1.90 -9.34 1.03
CA GLY A 136 2.42 -10.69 0.86
C GLY A 136 1.37 -11.64 0.26
N TYR A 137 0.13 -11.54 0.72
CA TYR A 137 -0.98 -12.31 0.15
C TYR A 137 -1.30 -11.92 -1.31
N ALA A 138 -1.26 -10.62 -1.63
CA ALA A 138 -1.43 -10.15 -3.00
C ALA A 138 -0.28 -10.61 -3.92
N LEU A 139 0.96 -10.61 -3.42
CA LEU A 139 2.13 -11.10 -4.15
C LEU A 139 2.03 -12.60 -4.44
N TYR A 140 1.67 -13.40 -3.44
CA TYR A 140 1.42 -14.83 -3.63
C TYR A 140 0.33 -15.08 -4.68
N SER A 141 -0.75 -14.31 -4.63
CA SER A 141 -1.86 -14.40 -5.58
C SER A 141 -1.44 -14.03 -7.01
N TYR A 142 -0.52 -13.07 -7.15
CA TYR A 142 0.06 -12.73 -8.45
C TYR A 142 0.85 -13.90 -9.04
N TYR A 143 1.68 -14.58 -8.24
CA TYR A 143 2.43 -15.74 -8.70
C TYR A 143 1.51 -16.90 -9.09
N GLN A 144 0.47 -17.17 -8.30
CA GLN A 144 -0.56 -18.16 -8.68
C GLN A 144 -1.23 -17.80 -10.01
N TYR A 145 -1.62 -16.53 -10.21
CA TYR A 145 -2.19 -16.06 -11.47
C TYR A 145 -1.25 -16.29 -12.66
N LYS A 146 0.04 -15.97 -12.49
CA LYS A 146 1.05 -16.15 -13.54
C LYS A 146 1.24 -17.62 -13.90
N GLN A 147 1.25 -18.52 -12.92
CA GLN A 147 1.31 -19.96 -13.14
C GLN A 147 0.07 -20.46 -13.91
N LEU A 148 -1.13 -20.08 -13.46
CA LEU A 148 -2.39 -20.48 -14.10
C LEU A 148 -2.54 -20.01 -15.56
N ILE A 149 -1.86 -18.93 -15.95
CA ILE A 149 -1.82 -18.46 -17.35
C ILE A 149 -0.74 -19.16 -18.16
N ALA A 150 0.39 -19.52 -17.55
CA ALA A 150 1.45 -20.25 -18.22
C ALA A 150 1.08 -21.71 -18.50
N ASP A 151 0.20 -22.30 -17.67
CA ASP A 151 -0.34 -23.65 -17.85
C ASP A 151 -1.49 -23.73 -18.89
N LYS A 152 -1.78 -22.61 -19.57
CA LYS A 152 -2.87 -22.46 -20.53
C LYS A 152 -2.36 -22.53 -21.96
#